data_AF-A0A1I3B1N1-F1
#
_entry.id   AF-A0A1I3B1N1-F1
#
_cell.length_a   1.000
_cell.length_b   1.000
_cell.length_c   1.000
_cell.angle_alpha   90.00
_cell.angle_beta   90.00
_cell.angle_gamma   90.00
#
_symmetry.space_group_name_H-M   'P 1'
#
loop_
_entity.id
_entity.type
_entity.pdbx_description
1 polymer ?
#
loop_
_entity_poly.entity_id
_entity_poly.type
_entity_poly.pdbx_seq_one_letter_code
_entity_poly.pdbx_strand_id
1 'polypeptide(L)'
;MKTYFAASKMKLILMTLLILFVMAGCSDTTTEEVATEAPEETSEETAEETIDEELPSFTMEEIAEYDGLDGSPAYIVVDGLVYDVTESSMWQEGNHQGQFQAGQDLTEEIHEKSPHGTGVLDRMEIVGQVEE
;
A
#
# COMPACT_ATOMS: atom_id res chain seq x y z
N MET A 1 -39.72 29.57 2.82
CA MET A 1 -39.13 28.34 2.23
C MET A 1 -38.36 27.64 3.36
N LYS A 2 -38.61 26.34 3.53
CA LYS A 2 -38.03 25.50 4.59
C LYS A 2 -36.60 25.12 4.21
N THR A 3 -35.67 25.14 5.16
CA THR A 3 -34.75 23.99 5.40
C THR A 3 -34.28 24.03 6.85
N TYR A 4 -34.53 22.92 7.53
CA TYR A 4 -34.08 22.59 8.87
C TYR A 4 -32.80 21.78 8.71
N PHE A 5 -31.73 22.12 9.43
CA PHE A 5 -30.64 21.17 9.68
C PHE A 5 -30.78 20.67 11.13
N ALA A 6 -31.13 19.41 11.26
CA ALA A 6 -31.23 18.72 12.53
C ALA A 6 -29.84 18.40 13.07
N ALA A 7 -29.56 18.82 14.31
CA ALA A 7 -28.45 18.32 15.10
C ALA A 7 -28.85 16.95 15.67
N SER A 8 -28.11 15.90 15.36
CA SER A 8 -28.26 14.59 16.02
C SER A 8 -27.04 14.34 16.90
N LYS A 9 -27.26 14.49 18.21
CA LYS A 9 -26.39 13.99 19.28
C LYS A 9 -27.26 13.07 20.14
N MET A 10 -27.09 11.74 20.09
CA MET A 10 -27.35 10.92 21.27
C MET A 10 -26.69 9.54 21.24
N LYS A 11 -26.10 9.23 22.39
CA LYS A 11 -25.35 8.05 22.83
C LYS A 11 -26.23 6.81 23.07
N LEU A 12 -25.58 5.64 22.96
CA LEU A 12 -25.67 4.47 23.86
C LEU A 12 -27.03 3.78 24.02
N ILE A 13 -27.19 2.58 23.42
CA ILE A 13 -28.14 1.56 23.87
C ILE A 13 -27.39 0.23 24.10
N LEU A 14 -27.63 -0.30 25.29
CA LEU A 14 -26.99 -1.37 26.04
C LEU A 14 -27.73 -2.72 25.85
N MET A 15 -26.97 -3.83 25.79
CA MET A 15 -27.33 -5.26 26.05
C MET A 15 -28.65 -5.84 25.50
N THR A 16 -28.53 -6.94 24.73
CA THR A 16 -29.09 -8.25 25.15
C THR A 16 -28.35 -9.41 24.48
N LEU A 17 -28.14 -10.45 25.28
CA LEU A 17 -27.20 -11.57 25.20
C LEU A 17 -27.89 -12.81 24.60
N LEU A 18 -27.21 -13.60 23.75
CA LEU A 18 -27.48 -15.04 23.64
C LEU A 18 -26.21 -15.80 23.22
N ILE A 19 -25.37 -16.04 24.22
CA ILE A 19 -24.21 -16.94 24.18
C ILE A 19 -24.71 -18.34 24.52
N LEU A 20 -24.52 -19.30 23.60
CA LEU A 20 -24.58 -20.74 23.89
C LEU A 20 -23.88 -21.53 22.78
N PHE A 21 -22.57 -21.77 22.94
CA PHE A 21 -21.94 -22.99 22.43
C PHE A 21 -20.75 -23.36 23.33
N VAL A 22 -21.00 -24.30 24.23
CA VAL A 22 -19.98 -25.00 25.02
C VAL A 22 -19.62 -26.25 24.25
N MET A 23 -18.33 -26.50 24.02
CA MET A 23 -17.72 -27.81 24.27
C MET A 23 -16.20 -27.65 24.42
N ALA A 24 -15.72 -28.09 25.58
CA ALA A 24 -14.32 -28.29 25.90
C ALA A 24 -13.80 -29.57 25.24
N GLY A 25 -12.53 -29.56 24.85
CA GLY A 25 -11.76 -30.75 24.47
C GLY A 25 -10.28 -30.47 24.65
N CYS A 26 -9.72 -30.86 25.80
CA CYS A 26 -8.28 -30.95 26.01
C CYS A 26 -7.77 -32.25 25.43
N SER A 27 -6.59 -32.24 24.83
CA SER A 27 -5.66 -33.35 24.98
C SER A 27 -4.22 -32.83 24.87
N ASP A 28 -3.54 -32.83 26.01
CA ASP A 28 -2.10 -32.64 26.18
C ASP A 28 -1.29 -33.67 25.41
N THR A 29 -0.13 -33.27 24.87
CA THR A 29 1.09 -34.10 24.89
C THR A 29 2.30 -33.19 24.65
N THR A 30 3.08 -33.05 25.73
CA THR A 30 4.48 -32.60 25.78
C THR A 30 5.38 -33.58 25.02
N THR A 31 6.46 -33.09 24.38
CA THR A 31 7.83 -33.66 24.42
C THR A 31 8.77 -32.75 23.65
N GLU A 32 9.80 -32.24 24.34
CA GLU A 32 10.99 -31.57 23.78
C GLU A 32 11.97 -32.59 23.16
N GLU A 33 13.20 -32.15 22.84
CA GLU A 33 14.38 -32.88 22.32
C GLU A 33 14.59 -32.65 20.80
N VAL A 34 15.42 -31.70 20.32
CA VAL A 34 16.90 -31.57 20.31
C VAL A 34 17.59 -32.33 19.14
N ALA A 35 18.54 -31.62 18.49
CA ALA A 35 19.62 -32.02 17.57
C ALA A 35 19.26 -32.25 16.09
N THR A 36 19.75 -31.42 15.15
CA THR A 36 21.11 -31.45 14.51
C THR A 36 21.17 -32.65 13.54
N GLU A 37 21.30 -32.50 12.22
CA GLU A 37 22.52 -32.14 11.47
C GLU A 37 22.18 -31.67 10.03
N ALA A 38 22.84 -30.59 9.60
CA ALA A 38 23.21 -30.31 8.21
C ALA A 38 24.46 -31.16 7.84
N PRO A 39 25.11 -31.10 6.66
CA PRO A 39 24.91 -30.19 5.52
C PRO A 39 25.04 -30.94 4.16
N GLU A 40 24.71 -30.30 3.03
CA GLU A 40 25.65 -29.88 1.97
C GLU A 40 24.96 -30.28 0.64
N GLU A 41 24.92 -29.52 -0.45
CA GLU A 41 25.67 -28.36 -0.89
C GLU A 41 25.04 -27.88 -2.21
N THR A 42 25.22 -26.58 -2.51
CA THR A 42 25.59 -26.05 -3.83
C THR A 42 24.56 -26.14 -4.95
N SER A 43 24.26 -25.12 -5.73
CA SER A 43 24.66 -23.70 -5.91
C SER A 43 23.64 -23.18 -6.96
N GLU A 44 23.33 -21.92 -7.17
CA GLU A 44 24.14 -20.73 -7.50
C GLU A 44 23.19 -19.55 -7.21
N GLU A 45 23.51 -18.59 -6.35
CA GLU A 45 24.34 -17.42 -6.66
C GLU A 45 23.92 -16.74 -7.97
N THR A 46 23.18 -15.62 -7.87
CA THR A 46 23.46 -14.40 -8.63
C THR A 46 22.73 -13.22 -7.98
N ALA A 47 23.55 -12.44 -7.28
CA ALA A 47 23.45 -11.00 -7.04
C ALA A 47 22.24 -10.48 -6.23
N GLU A 48 22.37 -10.60 -4.90
CA GLU A 48 22.20 -9.41 -4.06
C GLU A 48 23.26 -8.39 -4.48
N GLU A 49 22.91 -7.55 -5.45
CA GLU A 49 23.60 -6.27 -5.63
C GLU A 49 22.79 -5.27 -4.80
N THR A 50 23.13 -5.14 -3.51
CA THR A 50 22.79 -3.93 -2.76
C THR A 50 23.62 -2.82 -3.35
N ILE A 51 23.20 -2.32 -4.51
CA ILE A 51 23.68 -1.04 -4.96
C ILE A 51 23.05 -0.04 -3.97
N ASP A 52 23.88 0.69 -3.24
CA ASP A 52 23.53 2.02 -2.73
C ASP A 52 23.26 2.92 -3.96
N GLU A 53 22.26 2.57 -4.80
CA GLU A 53 21.74 3.49 -5.81
C GLU A 53 21.00 4.53 -5.00
N GLU A 54 21.67 5.66 -4.81
CA GLU A 54 21.01 6.90 -4.42
C GLU A 54 19.85 7.13 -5.40
N LEU A 55 18.62 6.95 -4.91
CA LEU A 55 17.42 7.11 -5.71
C LEU A 55 17.40 8.53 -6.29
N PRO A 56 17.02 8.69 -7.58
CA PRO A 56 16.90 10.02 -8.18
C PRO A 56 15.98 10.94 -7.35
N SER A 57 16.42 12.18 -7.17
CA SER A 57 15.59 13.23 -6.55
C SER A 57 14.82 13.99 -7.63
N PHE A 58 13.54 14.25 -7.35
CA PHE A 58 12.63 15.00 -8.20
C PHE A 58 12.06 16.20 -7.46
N THR A 59 11.74 17.25 -8.20
CA THR A 59 10.82 18.29 -7.77
C THR A 59 9.39 17.92 -8.15
N MET A 60 8.39 18.45 -7.46
CA MET A 60 6.98 18.26 -7.87
C MET A 60 6.68 18.83 -9.26
N GLU A 61 7.45 19.82 -9.71
CA GLU A 61 7.34 20.39 -11.06
C GLU A 61 7.82 19.38 -12.12
N GLU A 62 8.89 18.64 -11.85
CA GLU A 62 9.32 17.53 -12.72
C GLU A 62 8.32 16.39 -12.69
N ILE A 63 7.81 16.03 -11.50
CA ILE A 63 6.78 14.98 -11.36
C ILE A 63 5.55 15.28 -12.23
N ALA A 64 5.12 16.53 -12.32
CA ALA A 64 3.95 16.92 -13.12
C ALA A 64 4.07 16.60 -14.63
N GLU A 65 5.29 16.40 -15.16
CA GLU A 65 5.51 16.01 -16.56
C GLU A 65 5.38 14.50 -16.80
N TYR A 66 5.33 13.69 -15.73
CA TYR A 66 5.13 12.24 -15.76
C TYR A 66 3.66 11.90 -15.51
N ASP A 67 2.79 12.48 -16.33
CA ASP A 67 1.34 12.44 -16.20
C ASP A 67 0.67 11.26 -16.93
N GLY A 68 1.43 10.44 -17.65
CA GLY A 68 0.92 9.34 -18.46
C GLY A 68 0.26 9.73 -19.79
N LEU A 69 0.22 11.03 -20.14
CA LEU A 69 -0.40 11.53 -21.36
C LEU A 69 0.60 11.59 -22.52
N ASP A 70 0.08 11.48 -23.75
CA ASP A 70 0.89 11.57 -24.98
C ASP A 70 2.10 10.60 -25.03
N GLY A 71 2.03 9.51 -24.28
CA GLY A 71 3.09 8.50 -24.17
C GLY A 71 4.19 8.83 -23.16
N SER A 72 4.02 9.86 -22.31
CA SER A 72 4.86 10.07 -21.14
C SER A 72 4.69 8.90 -20.15
N PRO A 73 5.71 8.59 -19.33
CA PRO A 73 5.53 7.71 -18.18
C PRO A 73 4.53 8.29 -17.19
N ALA A 74 3.91 7.45 -16.38
CA ALA A 74 2.96 7.83 -15.34
C ALA A 74 3.56 7.60 -13.95
N TYR A 75 3.91 8.67 -13.25
CA TYR A 75 4.46 8.60 -11.89
C TYR A 75 3.49 9.15 -10.85
N ILE A 76 3.51 8.60 -9.65
CA ILE A 76 2.79 9.16 -8.49
C ILE A 76 3.74 9.30 -7.32
N VAL A 77 3.53 10.32 -6.50
CA VAL A 77 4.23 10.48 -5.23
C VAL A 77 3.35 9.98 -4.09
N VAL A 78 3.93 9.15 -3.21
CA VAL A 78 3.32 8.74 -1.94
C VAL A 78 4.39 8.75 -0.86
N ASP A 79 4.14 9.48 0.22
CA ASP A 79 5.06 9.63 1.36
C ASP A 79 6.48 10.04 0.94
N GLY A 80 6.58 10.90 -0.07
CA GLY A 80 7.85 11.39 -0.63
C GLY A 80 8.56 10.43 -1.60
N LEU A 81 8.02 9.23 -1.85
CA LEU A 81 8.57 8.27 -2.81
C LEU A 81 7.84 8.37 -4.15
N VAL A 82 8.60 8.24 -5.24
CA VAL A 82 8.08 8.28 -6.61
C VAL A 82 7.88 6.84 -7.10
N TYR A 83 6.64 6.47 -7.37
CA TYR A 83 6.27 5.15 -7.89
C TYR A 83 5.94 5.23 -9.38
N ASP A 84 6.54 4.33 -10.16
CA ASP A 84 6.18 4.12 -11.56
C ASP A 84 4.92 3.25 -11.66
N VAL A 85 3.85 3.83 -12.22
CA VAL A 85 2.57 3.15 -12.47
C VAL A 85 2.28 2.98 -13.97
N THR A 86 3.24 3.25 -14.85
CA THR A 86 3.09 3.27 -16.32
C THR A 86 2.51 1.97 -16.87
N GLU A 87 3.01 0.82 -16.39
CA GLU A 87 2.58 -0.50 -16.87
C GLU A 87 1.28 -1.01 -16.21
N SER A 88 0.72 -0.25 -15.28
CA SER A 88 -0.52 -0.64 -14.61
C SER A 88 -1.74 -0.35 -15.50
N SER A 89 -2.49 -1.40 -15.83
CA SER A 89 -3.77 -1.28 -16.54
C SER A 89 -4.82 -0.44 -15.79
N MET A 90 -4.63 -0.20 -14.48
CA MET A 90 -5.49 0.67 -13.67
C MET A 90 -5.14 2.17 -13.79
N TRP A 91 -4.05 2.49 -14.50
CA TRP A 91 -3.48 3.84 -14.67
C TRP A 91 -3.27 4.18 -16.15
N GLN A 92 -4.11 3.64 -17.04
CA GLN A 92 -4.06 3.93 -18.48
C GLN A 92 -4.17 5.45 -18.71
N GLU A 93 -3.27 6.00 -19.52
CA GLU A 93 -3.16 7.45 -19.77
C GLU A 93 -2.99 8.25 -18.47
N GLY A 94 -2.32 7.65 -17.47
CA GLY A 94 -2.14 8.19 -16.13
C GLY A 94 -3.43 8.38 -15.33
N ASN A 95 -4.56 7.87 -15.82
CA ASN A 95 -5.85 8.07 -15.19
C ASN A 95 -6.23 6.89 -14.28
N HIS A 96 -6.55 7.19 -13.02
CA HIS A 96 -7.13 6.22 -12.10
C HIS A 96 -8.58 6.57 -11.77
N GLN A 97 -9.50 5.72 -12.25
CA GLN A 97 -10.94 5.79 -11.96
C GLN A 97 -11.61 7.13 -12.31
N GLY A 98 -11.05 7.90 -13.24
CA GLY A 98 -11.54 9.23 -13.61
C GLY A 98 -11.42 10.30 -12.52
N GLN A 99 -10.72 10.01 -11.42
CA GLN A 99 -10.64 10.87 -10.23
C GLN A 99 -9.22 11.33 -9.93
N PHE A 100 -8.22 10.48 -10.18
CA PHE A 100 -6.83 10.78 -9.91
C PHE A 100 -6.03 10.70 -11.20
N GLN A 101 -5.07 11.60 -11.34
CA GLN A 101 -4.15 11.65 -12.47
C GLN A 101 -2.72 11.48 -11.94
N ALA A 102 -1.88 10.77 -12.71
CA ALA A 102 -0.45 10.72 -12.48
C ALA A 102 0.18 12.12 -12.59
N GLY A 103 1.44 12.23 -12.19
CA GLY A 103 2.17 13.49 -12.04
C GLY A 103 1.77 14.29 -10.79
N GLN A 104 1.32 13.61 -9.74
CA GLN A 104 0.84 14.25 -8.50
C GLN A 104 1.32 13.51 -7.25
N ASP A 105 1.31 14.24 -6.13
CA ASP A 105 1.33 13.64 -4.80
C ASP A 105 -0.08 13.19 -4.42
N LEU A 106 -0.22 11.89 -4.21
CA LEU A 106 -1.47 11.20 -3.89
C LEU A 106 -1.40 10.54 -2.51
N THR A 107 -0.53 11.05 -1.64
CA THR A 107 -0.35 10.56 -0.26
C THR A 107 -1.66 10.57 0.51
N GLU A 108 -2.39 11.69 0.55
CA GLU A 108 -3.67 11.78 1.26
C GLU A 108 -4.70 10.82 0.65
N GLU A 109 -4.79 10.79 -0.68
CA GLU A 109 -5.75 9.97 -1.42
C GLU A 109 -5.57 8.49 -1.12
N ILE A 110 -4.34 7.99 -1.14
CA ILE A 110 -4.08 6.57 -0.90
C ILE A 110 -4.28 6.19 0.57
N HIS A 111 -4.01 7.08 1.52
CA HIS A 111 -4.19 6.80 2.94
C HIS A 111 -5.65 6.94 3.39
N GLU A 112 -6.38 7.93 2.89
CA GLU A 112 -7.69 8.31 3.43
C GLU A 112 -8.88 7.93 2.54
N LYS A 113 -8.70 7.87 1.21
CA LYS A 113 -9.79 7.72 0.24
C LYS A 113 -9.78 6.36 -0.44
N SER A 114 -8.60 5.78 -0.65
CA SER A 114 -8.45 4.48 -1.32
C SER A 114 -9.02 3.34 -0.48
N PRO A 115 -9.86 2.45 -1.05
CA PRO A 115 -10.31 1.23 -0.38
C PRO A 115 -9.22 0.14 -0.30
N HIS A 116 -8.03 0.40 -0.88
CA HIS A 116 -6.93 -0.56 -0.95
C HIS A 116 -5.70 -0.15 -0.14
N GLY A 117 -5.55 1.14 0.22
CA GLY A 117 -4.40 1.65 0.96
C GLY A 117 -3.08 1.51 0.19
N THR A 118 -1.96 1.68 0.90
CA THR A 118 -0.59 1.64 0.32
C THR A 118 -0.12 0.25 -0.10
N GLY A 119 -0.76 -0.84 0.33
CA GLY A 119 -0.34 -2.21 -0.03
C GLY A 119 -0.40 -2.54 -1.53
N VAL A 120 -1.05 -1.69 -2.34
CA VAL A 120 -1.00 -1.81 -3.81
C VAL A 120 0.30 -1.29 -4.42
N LEU A 121 1.09 -0.53 -3.66
CA LEU A 121 2.38 0.03 -4.07
C LEU A 121 3.53 -0.97 -3.94
N ASP A 122 3.39 -2.02 -3.13
CA ASP A 122 4.41 -3.07 -2.92
C ASP A 122 4.81 -3.80 -4.22
N ARG A 123 3.98 -3.67 -5.27
CA ARG A 123 4.19 -4.24 -6.62
C ARG A 123 4.60 -3.20 -7.67
N MET A 124 4.82 -1.95 -7.25
CA MET A 124 5.24 -0.84 -8.12
C MET A 124 6.73 -0.59 -7.91
N GLU A 125 7.40 -0.15 -8.97
CA GLU A 125 8.81 0.22 -8.90
C GLU A 125 8.94 1.60 -8.25
N ILE A 126 9.86 1.73 -7.29
CA ILE A 126 10.27 3.04 -6.77
C ILE A 126 11.37 3.55 -7.68
N VAL A 127 11.12 4.67 -8.35
CA VAL A 127 12.04 5.27 -9.34
C VAL A 127 12.71 6.54 -8.82
N GLY A 128 12.37 6.98 -7.61
CA GLY A 128 12.94 8.16 -7.01
C GLY A 128 12.26 8.60 -5.73
N GLN A 129 12.59 9.82 -5.33
CA GLN A 129 12.03 10.52 -4.18
C GLN A 129 11.81 12.00 -4.51
N VAL A 130 10.89 12.65 -3.81
CA VAL A 130 10.77 14.11 -3.76
C VAL A 130 11.27 14.61 -2.42
N GLU A 131 12.11 15.63 -2.42
CA GLU A 131 12.52 16.31 -1.19
C GLU A 131 11.51 17.41 -0.83
N GLU A 132 11.14 17.51 0.45
CA GLU A 132 10.23 18.54 0.99
C GLU A 132 10.83 19.95 1.01
#